data_AF-A0A3C0SM65-F1
#
_entry.id   AF-A0A3C0SM65-F1
#
_cell.length_a   1.000
_cell.length_b   1.000
_cell.length_c   1.000
_cell.angle_alpha   90.00
_cell.angle_beta   90.00
_cell.angle_gamma   90.00
#
_symmetry.space_group_name_H-M   'P 1'
#
loop_
_entity.id
_entity.type
_entity.pdbx_description
1 polymer ?
#
loop_
_entity_poly.entity_id
_entity_poly.type
_entity_poly.pdbx_seq_one_letter_code
_entity_poly.pdbx_strand_id
1 'polypeptide(L)' 'MDEQAKQEALRQAVLDKHTKVCTCRVVSRAAIKKAIADGAKSFEDVKKITGAGSGSCKGMRCKHKIEELLKEYK' A
#
# COMPACT_ATOMS: atom_id res chain seq x y z
N MET A 1 -4.97 -9.60 -29.35
CA MET A 1 -5.08 -8.28 -28.68
C MET A 1 -5.20 -8.41 -27.16
N ASP A 2 -5.66 -9.53 -26.62
CA ASP A 2 -5.68 -9.83 -25.16
C ASP A 2 -4.32 -9.88 -24.43
N GLU A 3 -3.24 -10.22 -25.14
CA GLU A 3 -1.97 -10.58 -24.49
C GLU A 3 -1.25 -9.38 -23.86
N GLN A 4 -1.41 -8.19 -24.44
CA GLN A 4 -0.79 -6.96 -23.92
C GLN A 4 -1.46 -6.47 -22.62
N ALA A 5 -2.79 -6.59 -22.51
CA ALA A 5 -3.52 -6.22 -21.30
C ALA A 5 -3.14 -7.13 -20.11
N LYS A 6 -2.96 -8.43 -20.37
CA LYS A 6 -2.54 -9.40 -19.36
C LYS A 6 -1.12 -9.11 -18.86
N GLN A 7 -0.22 -8.71 -19.76
CA GLN A 7 1.16 -8.38 -19.45
C GLN A 7 1.29 -7.06 -18.68
N GLU A 8 0.44 -6.07 -18.96
CA GLU A 8 0.41 -4.79 -18.24
C GLU A 8 -0.18 -4.95 -16.82
N ALA A 9 -1.27 -5.69 -16.67
CA ALA A 9 -1.85 -6.02 -15.37
C ALA A 9 -0.84 -6.78 -14.48
N LEU A 10 -0.11 -7.73 -15.07
CA LEU A 10 0.96 -8.44 -14.36
C LEU A 10 2.10 -7.49 -13.96
N ARG A 11 2.54 -6.60 -14.86
CA ARG A 11 3.57 -5.60 -14.54
C ARG A 11 3.14 -4.68 -13.39
N GLN A 12 1.92 -4.18 -13.39
CA GLN A 12 1.41 -3.35 -12.29
C GLN A 12 1.36 -4.13 -10.98
N ALA A 13 0.87 -5.37 -10.98
CA ALA A 13 0.83 -6.20 -9.78
C ALA A 13 2.23 -6.49 -9.20
N VAL A 14 3.22 -6.67 -10.08
CA VAL A 14 4.63 -6.88 -9.69
C VAL A 14 5.23 -5.60 -9.09
N LEU A 15 5.05 -4.45 -9.75
CA LEU A 15 5.50 -3.14 -9.26
C LEU A 15 4.93 -2.81 -7.88
N ASP A 16 3.67 -3.15 -7.66
CA ASP A 16 2.95 -2.88 -6.42
C ASP A 16 3.43 -3.75 -5.25
N LYS A 17 3.82 -5.00 -5.53
CA LYS A 17 4.49 -5.88 -4.54
C LYS A 17 5.91 -5.41 -4.22
N HIS A 18 6.64 -4.90 -5.21
CA HIS A 18 8.03 -4.48 -5.02
C HIS A 18 8.16 -3.10 -4.35
N THR A 19 7.21 -2.20 -4.60
CA THR A 19 7.27 -0.83 -4.06
C THR A 19 6.94 -0.83 -2.56
N LYS A 20 7.97 -0.60 -1.74
CA LYS A 20 7.85 -0.46 -0.29
C LYS A 20 7.38 0.94 0.10
N VAL A 21 6.23 1.04 0.75
CA VAL A 21 5.68 2.29 1.29
C VAL A 21 6.29 2.59 2.65
N CYS A 22 6.35 1.60 3.54
CA CYS A 22 6.99 1.73 4.84
C CYS A 22 8.34 1.01 4.83
N THR A 23 9.44 1.75 4.86
CA THR A 23 10.78 1.17 4.91
C THR A 23 11.07 0.51 6.27
N CYS A 24 10.60 1.13 7.37
CA CYS A 24 10.83 0.62 8.73
C CYS A 24 10.07 -0.69 9.04
N ARG A 25 8.94 -0.92 8.38
CA ARG A 25 8.10 -2.11 8.61
C ARG A 25 8.03 -3.02 7.39
N VAL A 26 8.80 -2.69 6.35
CA VAL A 26 8.86 -3.42 5.07
C VAL A 26 7.47 -3.67 4.49
N VAL A 27 6.59 -2.65 4.55
CA VAL A 27 5.22 -2.76 4.05
C VAL A 27 5.18 -2.27 2.60
N SER A 28 4.79 -3.16 1.68
CA SER A 28 4.62 -2.86 0.26
C SER A 28 3.28 -2.19 -0.05
N ARG A 29 3.18 -1.49 -1.19
CA ARG A 29 1.91 -0.92 -1.69
C ARG A 29 0.81 -1.98 -1.76
N ALA A 30 1.15 -3.20 -2.15
CA ALA A 30 0.22 -4.33 -2.21
C ALA A 30 -0.42 -4.65 -0.87
N ALA A 31 0.33 -4.58 0.22
CA ALA A 31 -0.21 -4.81 1.56
C ALA A 31 -1.16 -3.68 1.97
N ILE A 32 -0.88 -2.44 1.57
CA ILE A 32 -1.75 -1.29 1.84
C ILE A 32 -3.04 -1.39 1.05
N LYS A 33 -2.97 -1.69 -0.24
CA LYS A 33 -4.16 -1.95 -1.08
C LYS A 33 -5.00 -3.09 -0.53
N LYS A 34 -4.35 -4.17 -0.08
CA LYS A 34 -5.04 -5.28 0.58
C LYS A 34 -5.74 -4.82 1.86
N ALA A 35 -5.11 -3.98 2.68
CA ALA A 35 -5.75 -3.42 3.87
C ALA A 35 -6.93 -2.49 3.54
N ILE A 36 -6.85 -1.71 2.46
CA ILE A 36 -7.96 -0.88 2.00
C ILE A 36 -9.11 -1.76 1.53
N ALA A 37 -8.83 -2.84 0.78
CA ALA A 37 -9.82 -3.83 0.38
C ALA A 37 -10.44 -4.59 1.57
N ASP A 38 -9.68 -4.80 2.64
CA ASP A 38 -10.14 -5.39 3.91
C ASP A 38 -11.06 -4.42 4.70
N GLY A 39 -11.16 -3.16 4.28
CA GLY A 39 -12.05 -2.16 4.86
C GLY A 39 -11.34 -0.98 5.53
N ALA A 40 -10.01 -0.85 5.41
CA ALA A 40 -9.30 0.31 5.96
C ALA A 40 -9.68 1.60 5.23
N LYS A 41 -10.27 2.55 5.96
CA LYS A 41 -10.65 3.88 5.44
C LYS A 41 -9.84 5.03 6.03
N SER A 42 -9.00 4.74 7.02
CA SER A 42 -8.15 5.71 7.68
C SER A 42 -6.71 5.20 7.82
N PHE A 43 -5.77 6.13 8.03
CA PHE A 43 -4.38 5.80 8.34
C PHE A 43 -4.27 4.89 9.57
N GLU A 44 -5.15 5.07 10.56
CA GLU A 44 -5.17 4.22 11.75
C GLU A 44 -5.60 2.78 11.45
N ASP A 45 -6.58 2.58 10.56
CA ASP A 45 -7.01 1.24 10.14
C ASP A 45 -5.88 0.57 9.35
N VAL A 46 -5.28 1.28 8.40
CA VAL A 46 -4.13 0.76 7.65
C VAL A 46 -2.99 0.42 8.62
N LYS A 47 -2.75 1.24 9.64
CA LYS A 47 -1.74 1.01 10.68
C LYS A 47 -2.07 -0.23 11.52
N LYS A 48 -3.34 -0.47 11.85
CA LYS A 48 -3.77 -1.68 12.58
C LYS A 48 -3.62 -2.94 11.73
N ILE A 49 -4.03 -2.90 10.46
CA ILE A 49 -4.02 -4.06 9.57
C ILE A 49 -2.60 -4.39 9.07
N THR A 50 -1.85 -3.37 8.63
CA THR A 50 -0.53 -3.57 8.00
C THR A 50 0.64 -3.35 8.96
N GLY A 51 0.42 -2.71 10.11
CA GLY A 51 1.49 -2.28 11.01
C GLY A 51 2.30 -1.07 10.49
N ALA A 52 1.96 -0.52 9.31
CA ALA A 52 2.66 0.62 8.75
C ALA A 52 2.48 1.87 9.62
N GLY A 53 3.59 2.54 9.95
CA GLY A 53 3.58 3.71 10.81
C GLY A 53 3.59 3.44 12.33
N SER A 54 3.63 2.17 12.73
CA SER A 54 3.86 1.75 14.13
C SER A 54 5.34 1.54 14.48
N GLY A 55 6.26 1.74 13.52
CA GLY A 55 7.70 1.55 13.74
C GLY A 55 8.38 2.74 14.43
N SER A 56 9.71 2.70 14.52
CA SER A 56 10.54 3.73 15.17
C SER A 56 10.36 5.13 14.57
N CYS A 57 9.96 5.22 13.29
CA CYS A 57 9.64 6.47 12.61
C CYS A 57 8.24 7.02 12.91
N LYS A 58 7.41 6.31 13.69
CA LYS A 58 6.03 6.65 14.08
C LYS A 58 5.13 7.11 12.92
N GLY A 59 5.37 6.58 11.71
CA GLY A 59 4.59 6.95 10.53
C GLY A 59 5.13 8.15 9.75
N MET A 60 6.12 8.90 10.25
CA MET A 60 6.58 10.15 9.63
C MET A 60 6.92 10.03 8.14
N ARG A 61 7.50 8.90 7.69
CA ARG A 61 7.91 8.68 6.28
C ARG A 61 6.84 8.02 5.40
N CYS A 62 5.92 7.26 5.99
CA CYS A 62 4.96 6.46 5.24
C CYS A 62 3.54 7.03 5.32
N LYS A 63 3.25 7.87 6.31
CA LYS A 63 1.93 8.47 6.56
C LYS A 63 1.39 9.20 5.32
N HIS A 64 2.16 10.13 4.76
CA HIS A 64 1.74 10.86 3.56
C HIS A 64 1.41 9.93 2.38
N LYS A 65 2.27 8.93 2.11
CA LYS A 65 2.03 7.95 1.04
C LYS A 65 0.79 7.09 1.30
N ILE A 66 0.52 6.76 2.56
CA ILE A 66 -0.66 5.97 2.95
C ILE A 66 -1.92 6.80 2.79
N GLU A 67 -1.90 8.06 3.23
CA GLU A 67 -3.02 8.99 3.08
C GLU A 67 -3.33 9.27 1.61
N GLU A 68 -2.30 9.38 0.77
CA GLU A 68 -2.45 9.52 -0.69
C GLU A 68 -3.09 8.27 -1.31
N LEU A 69 -2.58 7.07 -0.99
CA LEU A 69 -3.19 5.80 -1.43
C LEU A 69 -4.63 5.64 -0.95
N LEU A 70 -4.92 6.03 0.30
CA LEU A 70 -6.27 6.00 0.86
C LEU A 70 -7.21 6.96 0.13
N LYS A 71 -6.72 8.10 -0.37
CA LYS A 71 -7.53 9.04 -1.17
C LYS A 71 -7.76 8.53 -2.59
N GLU A 72 -6.74 7.91 -3.20
CA GLU A 72 -6.81 7.39 -4.56
C GLU A 72 -7.73 6.16 -4.68
N TYR A 73 -7.86 5.38 -3.61
CA TYR A 73 -8.69 4.17 -3.54
C TYR A 73 -10.08 4.38 -2.91
N LYS A 74 -10.45 5.62 -2.56
CA LYS A 74 -11.75 5.95 -1.95
C LYS A 74 -12.76 6.35 -3.01
#